data_AF-A0A662SXL9-F1
#
_entry.id   AF-A0A662SXL9-F1
#
_cell.length_a   1.000
_cell.length_b   1.000
_cell.length_c   1.000
_cell.angle_alpha   90.00
_cell.angle_beta   90.00
_cell.angle_gamma   90.00
#
_symmetry.space_group_name_H-M   'P 1'
#
loop_
_entity.id
_entity.type
_entity.pdbx_description
1 polymer ?
#
loop_
_entity_poly.entity_id
_entity_poly.type
_entity_poly.pdbx_seq_one_letter_code
_entity_poly.pdbx_strand_id
1 'polypeptide(L)'
;MEKRSQSSSSPKLVLDTSYVLPFLGVVFKQLRKAEASFLPAEVGEGIDSLVYSSEVELLPLTSEVAEEAYKLMKAGWKDVFEAIAYATAKSAGALLLTLDEGLRRFLAEKRMPYAFLVDHRRL
;
A
#
# COMPACT_ATOMS: atom_id res chain seq x y z
N MET A 1 -33.86 -10.20 -20.41
CA MET A 1 -33.42 -9.21 -19.40
C MET A 1 -32.78 -10.00 -18.26
N GLU A 2 -31.49 -10.28 -18.37
CA GLU A 2 -30.75 -10.98 -17.31
C GLU A 2 -30.37 -9.99 -16.21
N LYS A 3 -30.74 -10.33 -14.98
CA LYS A 3 -30.33 -9.63 -13.77
C LYS A 3 -28.80 -9.71 -13.68
N ARG A 4 -28.12 -8.57 -13.82
CA ARG A 4 -26.73 -8.43 -13.38
C ARG A 4 -26.70 -8.71 -11.88
N SER A 5 -26.32 -9.91 -11.52
CA SER A 5 -25.90 -10.28 -10.19
C SER A 5 -24.67 -9.43 -9.84
N GLN A 6 -24.89 -8.33 -9.12
CA GLN A 6 -23.85 -7.71 -8.33
C GLN A 6 -23.45 -8.74 -7.27
N SER A 7 -22.41 -9.52 -7.55
CA SER A 7 -21.70 -10.23 -6.49
C SER A 7 -21.09 -9.16 -5.60
N SER A 8 -21.64 -8.98 -4.41
CA SER A 8 -21.03 -8.17 -3.37
C SER A 8 -19.73 -8.87 -2.91
N SER A 9 -18.64 -8.71 -3.64
CA SER A 9 -17.32 -9.04 -3.13
C SER A 9 -16.98 -8.00 -2.08
N SER A 10 -16.64 -8.44 -0.87
CA SER A 10 -15.96 -7.61 0.13
C SER A 10 -14.83 -6.81 -0.53
N PRO A 11 -14.60 -5.54 -0.16
CA PRO A 11 -13.52 -4.75 -0.75
C PRO A 11 -12.19 -5.48 -0.50
N LYS A 12 -11.51 -5.88 -1.58
CA LYS A 12 -10.18 -6.46 -1.51
C LYS A 12 -9.17 -5.34 -1.26
N LEU A 13 -8.26 -5.55 -0.31
CA LEU A 13 -7.16 -4.61 -0.09
C LEU A 13 -6.12 -4.82 -1.20
N VAL A 14 -5.83 -3.78 -1.95
CA VAL A 14 -4.83 -3.82 -3.02
C VAL A 14 -3.52 -3.30 -2.46
N LEU A 15 -2.48 -4.12 -2.52
CA LEU A 15 -1.13 -3.73 -2.11
C LEU A 15 -0.17 -3.94 -3.29
N ASP A 16 0.78 -3.02 -3.43
CA ASP A 16 1.93 -3.28 -4.30
C ASP A 16 2.82 -4.36 -3.66
N THR A 17 3.37 -5.29 -4.43
CA THR A 17 4.29 -6.31 -3.89
C THR A 17 5.49 -5.68 -3.18
N SER A 18 5.93 -4.49 -3.58
CA SER A 18 7.00 -3.75 -2.88
C SER A 18 6.62 -3.33 -1.47
N TYR A 19 5.33 -3.30 -1.11
CA TYR A 19 4.83 -2.97 0.23
C TYR A 19 5.18 -4.02 1.28
N VAL A 20 5.47 -5.25 0.86
CA VAL A 20 5.99 -6.31 1.75
C VAL A 20 7.34 -5.90 2.35
N LEU A 21 8.18 -5.16 1.61
CA LEU A 21 9.51 -4.75 2.06
C LEU A 21 9.49 -3.76 3.23
N PRO A 22 8.79 -2.60 3.19
CA PRO A 22 8.70 -1.70 4.33
C PRO A 22 7.96 -2.35 5.51
N PHE A 23 6.96 -3.21 5.25
CA PHE A 23 6.30 -3.98 6.31
C PHE A 23 7.29 -4.87 7.07
N LEU A 24 8.12 -5.66 6.38
CA LEU A 24 9.19 -6.45 7.00
C LEU A 24 10.18 -5.56 7.78
N GLY A 25 10.51 -4.37 7.24
CA GLY A 25 11.33 -3.39 7.95
C GLY A 25 10.73 -2.97 9.30
N VAL A 26 9.42 -2.76 9.37
CA VAL A 26 8.71 -2.47 10.63
C VAL A 26 8.73 -3.67 11.57
N VAL A 27 8.45 -4.88 11.07
CA VAL A 27 8.49 -6.12 11.85
C VAL A 27 9.87 -6.30 12.48
N PHE A 28 10.94 -6.21 11.69
CA PHE A 28 12.32 -6.36 12.18
C PHE A 28 12.71 -5.27 13.17
N LYS A 29 12.19 -4.05 13.02
CA LYS A 29 12.36 -2.98 14.00
C LYS A 29 11.74 -3.36 15.36
N GLN A 30 10.56 -3.98 15.37
CA GLN A 30 9.92 -4.43 16.61
C GLN A 30 10.65 -5.62 17.24
N LEU A 31 11.05 -6.62 16.43
CA LEU A 31 11.81 -7.78 16.93
C LEU A 31 13.11 -7.37 17.60
N ARG A 32 13.83 -6.40 17.02
CA ARG A 32 15.06 -5.85 17.61
C ARG A 32 14.81 -5.16 18.95
N LYS A 33 13.71 -4.41 19.07
CA LYS A 33 13.31 -3.78 20.34
C LYS A 33 12.92 -4.80 21.40
N ALA A 34 12.37 -5.93 20.98
CA ALA A 34 12.05 -7.06 21.84
C ALA A 34 13.24 -7.98 22.11
N GLU A 35 14.44 -7.65 21.61
CA GLU A 35 15.66 -8.46 21.72
C GLU A 35 15.46 -9.92 21.27
N ALA A 36 14.60 -10.13 20.28
CA ALA A 36 14.29 -11.47 19.78
C ALA A 36 15.49 -12.07 19.04
N SER A 37 15.92 -13.26 19.46
CA SER A 37 17.03 -14.00 18.84
C SER A 37 16.64 -14.74 17.54
N PHE A 38 15.34 -14.93 17.31
CA PHE A 38 14.77 -15.61 16.15
C PHE A 38 13.42 -14.98 15.78
N LEU A 39 12.93 -15.26 14.57
CA LEU A 39 11.58 -14.88 14.13
C LEU A 39 10.55 -15.78 14.84
N PRO A 40 9.64 -15.24 15.68
CA PRO A 40 8.59 -16.04 16.29
C PRO A 40 7.66 -16.65 15.23
N ALA A 41 7.16 -17.85 15.47
CA ALA A 41 6.31 -18.57 14.51
C ALA A 41 5.05 -17.76 14.15
N GLU A 42 4.45 -17.11 15.15
CA GLU A 42 3.24 -16.29 15.00
C GLU A 42 3.46 -15.10 14.07
N VAL A 43 4.70 -14.56 14.02
CA VAL A 43 5.04 -13.49 13.10
C VAL A 43 5.13 -14.01 11.66
N GLY A 44 5.71 -15.20 11.47
CA GLY A 44 5.75 -15.87 10.17
C GLY A 44 4.34 -16.18 9.65
N GLU A 45 3.51 -16.80 10.48
CA GLU A 45 2.10 -17.09 10.16
C GLU A 45 1.30 -15.82 9.83
N GLY A 46 1.54 -14.72 10.55
CA GLY A 46 0.92 -13.43 10.27
C GLY A 46 1.34 -12.83 8.91
N ILE A 47 2.62 -12.95 8.53
CA ILE A 47 3.11 -12.54 7.22
C ILE A 47 2.45 -13.38 6.13
N ASP A 48 2.46 -14.70 6.28
CA ASP A 48 1.88 -15.64 5.30
C ASP A 48 0.38 -15.40 5.14
N SER A 49 -0.34 -15.15 6.23
CA SER A 49 -1.76 -14.80 6.19
C SER A 49 -2.00 -13.51 5.42
N LEU A 50 -1.18 -12.47 5.62
CA LEU A 50 -1.32 -11.22 4.87
C LEU A 50 -1.04 -11.40 3.38
N VAL A 51 0.02 -12.15 3.03
CA VAL A 51 0.54 -12.27 1.66
C VAL A 51 -0.26 -13.29 0.83
N TYR A 52 -0.71 -14.38 1.45
CA TYR A 52 -1.35 -15.50 0.75
C TYR A 52 -2.86 -15.63 1.01
N SER A 53 -3.45 -14.77 1.84
CA SER A 53 -4.92 -14.73 1.98
C SER A 53 -5.59 -14.21 0.71
N SER A 54 -6.87 -14.57 0.54
CA SER A 54 -7.71 -14.06 -0.54
C SER A 54 -8.24 -12.63 -0.29
N GLU A 55 -7.91 -12.03 0.86
CA GLU A 55 -8.35 -10.69 1.27
C GLU A 55 -7.45 -9.58 0.71
N VAL A 56 -6.19 -9.92 0.40
CA VAL A 56 -5.19 -9.01 -0.16
C VAL A 56 -4.88 -9.42 -1.60
N GLU A 57 -4.89 -8.45 -2.49
CA GLU A 57 -4.41 -8.61 -3.86
C GLU A 57 -3.07 -7.91 -4.01
N LEU A 58 -2.02 -8.69 -4.30
CA LEU A 58 -0.69 -8.18 -4.59
C LEU A 58 -0.56 -7.85 -6.08
N LEU A 59 -0.36 -6.58 -6.38
CA LEU A 59 -0.12 -6.12 -7.75
C LEU A 59 1.38 -6.11 -8.06
N PRO A 60 1.79 -6.62 -9.23
CA PRO A 60 3.17 -6.54 -9.66
C PRO A 60 3.56 -5.09 -9.99
N LEU A 61 4.83 -4.76 -9.78
CA LEU A 61 5.38 -3.50 -10.24
C LEU A 61 5.42 -3.48 -11.77
N THR A 62 4.76 -2.49 -12.38
CA THR A 62 4.77 -2.27 -13.83
C THR A 62 5.61 -1.04 -14.19
N SER A 63 5.97 -0.91 -15.47
CA SER A 63 6.66 0.29 -15.96
C SER A 63 5.81 1.56 -15.78
N GLU A 64 4.49 1.45 -15.94
CA GLU A 64 3.55 2.56 -15.71
C GLU A 64 3.59 3.05 -14.26
N VAL A 65 3.54 2.11 -13.30
CA VAL A 65 3.68 2.41 -11.87
C VAL A 65 5.03 3.06 -11.59
N ALA A 66 6.12 2.52 -12.15
CA ALA A 66 7.46 3.06 -11.97
C ALA A 66 7.60 4.50 -12.52
N GLU A 67 7.04 4.78 -13.70
CA GLU A 67 7.02 6.12 -14.28
C GLU A 67 6.25 7.11 -13.41
N GLU A 68 5.10 6.72 -12.88
CA GLU A 68 4.28 7.59 -12.03
C GLU A 68 4.94 7.84 -10.66
N ALA A 69 5.54 6.82 -10.07
CA ALA A 69 6.34 6.96 -8.85
C ALA A 69 7.52 7.93 -9.09
N TYR A 70 8.22 7.80 -10.22
CA TYR A 70 9.31 8.70 -10.58
C TYR A 70 8.84 10.16 -10.76
N LYS A 71 7.66 10.40 -11.34
CA LYS A 71 7.10 11.76 -11.44
C LYS A 71 6.87 12.37 -10.05
N LEU A 72 6.34 11.59 -9.10
CA LEU A 72 6.15 12.05 -7.73
C LEU A 72 7.49 12.39 -7.06
N MET A 73 8.49 11.52 -7.25
CA MET A 73 9.83 11.75 -6.72
C MET A 73 10.50 12.98 -7.32
N LYS A 74 10.40 13.17 -8.64
CA LYS A 74 10.90 14.35 -9.35
C LYS A 74 10.23 15.64 -8.87
N ALA A 75 8.97 15.57 -8.45
CA ALA A 75 8.26 16.71 -7.86
C ALA A 75 8.75 17.07 -6.43
N GLY A 76 9.60 16.22 -5.82
CA GLY A 76 10.25 16.47 -4.54
C GLY A 76 9.90 15.48 -3.43
N TRP A 77 9.04 14.48 -3.67
CA TRP A 77 8.78 13.44 -2.68
C TRP A 77 9.99 12.52 -2.54
N LYS A 78 10.39 12.20 -1.31
CA LYS A 78 11.67 11.49 -1.06
C LYS A 78 11.50 10.00 -0.80
N ASP A 79 10.34 9.59 -0.32
CA ASP A 79 10.09 8.18 0.01
C ASP A 79 9.65 7.42 -1.25
N VAL A 80 10.51 6.53 -1.72
CA VAL A 80 10.26 5.70 -2.92
C VAL A 80 9.14 4.70 -2.70
N PHE A 81 8.98 4.16 -1.48
CA PHE A 81 7.95 3.15 -1.20
C PHE A 81 6.57 3.80 -1.15
N GLU A 82 6.45 4.99 -0.55
CA GLU A 82 5.20 5.76 -0.63
C GLU A 82 4.90 6.24 -2.04
N ALA A 83 5.92 6.58 -2.84
CA ALA A 83 5.73 6.94 -4.23
C ALA A 83 5.20 5.77 -5.08
N ILE A 84 5.72 4.57 -4.85
CA ILE A 84 5.22 3.35 -5.50
C ILE A 84 3.79 3.05 -5.02
N ALA A 85 3.52 3.07 -3.72
CA ALA A 85 2.18 2.82 -3.19
C ALA A 85 1.13 3.80 -3.75
N TYR A 86 1.49 5.08 -3.84
CA TYR A 86 0.68 6.11 -4.51
C TYR A 86 0.42 5.78 -5.99
N ALA A 87 1.47 5.45 -6.74
CA ALA A 87 1.37 5.13 -8.14
C ALA A 87 0.49 3.89 -8.40
N THR A 88 0.66 2.84 -7.60
CA THR A 88 -0.10 1.60 -7.69
C THR A 88 -1.58 1.84 -7.39
N ALA A 89 -1.91 2.52 -6.29
CA ALA A 89 -3.30 2.84 -5.96
C ALA A 89 -3.97 3.72 -7.03
N LYS A 90 -3.23 4.71 -7.55
CA LYS A 90 -3.72 5.56 -8.65
C LYS A 90 -3.98 4.77 -9.93
N SER A 91 -3.05 3.90 -10.33
CA SER A 91 -3.16 3.09 -11.57
C SER A 91 -4.28 2.05 -11.46
N ALA A 92 -4.44 1.42 -10.28
CA ALA A 92 -5.48 0.44 -10.01
C ALA A 92 -6.88 1.05 -9.78
N GLY A 93 -6.99 2.39 -9.65
CA GLY A 93 -8.25 3.04 -9.24
C GLY A 93 -8.69 2.64 -7.82
N ALA A 94 -7.73 2.30 -6.96
CA ALA A 94 -7.96 1.83 -5.60
C ALA A 94 -7.82 2.96 -4.57
N LEU A 95 -8.33 2.72 -3.36
CA LEU A 95 -8.08 3.60 -2.21
C LEU A 95 -6.67 3.33 -1.66
N LEU A 96 -5.92 4.40 -1.39
CA LEU A 96 -4.64 4.31 -0.69
C LEU A 96 -4.88 4.59 0.80
N LEU A 97 -4.80 3.56 1.64
CA LEU A 97 -4.85 3.72 3.08
C LEU A 97 -3.50 4.25 3.59
N THR A 98 -3.48 5.49 4.06
CA THR A 98 -2.29 6.11 4.66
C THR A 98 -2.68 7.02 5.82
N LEU A 99 -1.87 6.99 6.87
CA LEU A 99 -1.98 7.93 8.00
C LEU A 99 -1.06 9.15 7.81
N ASP A 100 -0.24 9.18 6.75
CA ASP A 100 0.67 10.29 6.51
C ASP A 100 -0.04 11.49 5.86
N GLU A 101 -0.30 12.50 6.68
CA GLU A 101 -0.79 13.80 6.21
C GLU A 101 0.29 14.59 5.43
N GLY A 102 1.56 14.19 5.51
CA GLY A 102 2.66 14.72 4.69
C GLY A 102 2.40 14.51 3.21
N LEU A 103 2.18 13.25 2.80
CA LEU A 103 1.90 12.88 1.42
C LEU A 103 0.66 13.61 0.88
N ARG A 104 -0.43 13.64 1.65
CA ARG A 104 -1.66 14.35 1.26
C ARG A 104 -1.40 15.83 0.98
N ARG A 105 -0.72 16.52 1.90
CA ARG A 105 -0.39 17.96 1.75
C ARG A 105 0.51 18.20 0.55
N PHE A 106 1.52 17.36 0.37
CA PHE A 106 2.43 17.45 -0.77
C PHE A 106 1.69 17.29 -2.11
N LEU A 107 0.83 16.28 -2.24
CA LEU A 107 0.03 16.07 -3.45
C LEU A 107 -0.89 17.26 -3.72
N ALA A 108 -1.54 17.80 -2.69
CA ALA A 108 -2.38 18.98 -2.81
C ALA A 108 -1.59 20.22 -3.28
N GLU A 109 -0.41 20.47 -2.72
CA GLU A 109 0.48 21.56 -3.11
C GLU A 109 0.93 21.43 -4.58
N LYS A 110 1.28 20.21 -5.01
CA LYS A 110 1.69 19.91 -6.39
C LYS A 110 0.53 19.74 -7.36
N ARG A 111 -0.72 19.94 -6.92
CA ARG A 111 -1.96 19.75 -7.70
C ARG A 111 -2.07 18.36 -8.33
N MET A 112 -1.57 17.34 -7.62
CA MET A 112 -1.66 15.94 -8.01
C MET A 112 -2.93 15.31 -7.42
N PRO A 113 -3.51 14.26 -8.04
CA PRO A 113 -4.69 13.59 -7.51
C PRO A 113 -4.45 13.01 -6.11
N TYR A 114 -5.32 13.33 -5.15
CA TYR A 114 -5.20 12.81 -3.78
C TYR A 114 -6.54 12.36 -3.15
N ALA A 115 -7.64 12.39 -3.91
CA ALA A 115 -8.98 12.10 -3.39
C ALA A 115 -9.14 10.63 -2.93
N PHE A 116 -8.33 9.73 -3.47
CA PHE A 116 -8.32 8.31 -3.13
C PHE A 116 -7.44 7.98 -1.92
N LEU A 117 -6.75 8.97 -1.32
CA LEU A 117 -6.05 8.77 -0.05
C LEU A 117 -7.07 8.79 1.08
N VAL A 118 -7.14 7.70 1.84
CA VAL A 118 -8.03 7.52 2.99
C VAL A 118 -7.21 7.23 4.25
N ASP A 119 -7.78 7.54 5.39
CA ASP A 119 -7.27 7.17 6.70
C ASP A 119 -8.31 6.27 7.40
N HIS A 120 -7.98 5.76 8.59
CA HIS A 120 -8.87 4.88 9.37
C HIS A 120 -10.23 5.50 9.76
N ARG A 121 -10.42 6.81 9.62
CA ARG A 121 -11.68 7.53 9.91
C ARG A 121 -12.50 7.80 8.65
N ARG A 122 -11.94 7.55 7.47
CA ARG A 122 -12.53 7.83 6.15
C ARG A 122 -12.77 6.57 5.31
N LEU A 123 -12.69 5.39 5.94
CA LEU A 123 -13.09 4.10 5.36
C LEU A 123 -14.61 3.97 5.32
#